data_AF-A0A955EJ54-F1
#
_entry.id   AF-A0A955EJ54-F1
#
_cell.length_a   1.000
_cell.length_b   1.000
_cell.length_c   1.000
_cell.angle_alpha   90.00
_cell.angle_beta   90.00
_cell.angle_gamma   90.00
#
_symmetry.space_group_name_H-M   'P 1'
#
loop_
_entity.id
_entity.type
_entity.pdbx_description
1 polymer ?
#
loop_
_entity_poly.entity_id
_entity_poly.type
_entity_poly.pdbx_seq_one_letter_code
_entity_poly.pdbx_strand_id
1 'polypeptide(L)'
;MINQNDYLVQCLVEESIVDAAAVELARSRASDQQITIEEALVASGAVSPRDIALTRATLCECPFVDLAHYEIDIRNAALLPRSVAERHRCFPLFVTDQVVTVGMVDPLNLRAIDQLRQVLKTELDPVMCVPDALGSLIHRAYSLMRAEGQGREVAEAREVRELTTGDEPIVAAVNHILSDAVETGASDVHISPCEHELQLRYRIDGQLQSRQGPPLSAHPGLVQRLKVMANLDLTLTRRPQDGKFRFTHGGESIEIRLSTIPTICGENVVMRVLRPQGQIVDFKDLGIPDDVVTRLHEALDHPHGMLLVTGPTGSGKTTTLYSAIKHINTPNRNIMTIEDPVEIRMHGIRQVQTNAAIGMTFAGALRSILRQDPDV
;
A
#
# COMPACT_ATOMS: atom_id res chain seq x y z
N MET A 1 28.62 18.60 33.47
CA MET A 1 27.86 18.29 32.25
C MET A 1 28.62 17.19 31.56
N ILE A 2 28.14 15.95 31.67
CA ILE A 2 28.74 14.83 30.93
C ILE A 2 28.53 15.14 29.45
N ASN A 3 29.60 15.19 28.69
CA ASN A 3 29.57 15.51 27.27
C ASN A 3 28.75 14.42 26.56
N GLN A 4 27.81 14.75 25.67
CA GLN A 4 27.01 13.73 24.96
C GLN A 4 27.88 12.68 24.26
N ASN A 5 29.07 13.11 23.82
CA ASN A 5 30.10 12.26 23.25
C ASN A 5 30.64 11.21 24.23
N ASP A 6 30.73 11.51 25.53
CA ASP A 6 31.19 10.54 26.53
C ASP A 6 30.13 9.48 26.81
N TYR A 7 28.83 9.83 26.75
CA TYR A 7 27.74 8.87 26.93
C TYR A 7 27.57 7.96 25.70
N LEU A 8 27.71 8.51 24.49
CA LEU A 8 27.74 7.73 23.25
C LEU A 8 28.88 6.69 23.27
N VAL A 9 30.07 7.10 23.68
CA VAL A 9 31.24 6.22 23.79
C VAL A 9 31.02 5.14 24.84
N GLN A 10 30.37 5.47 25.96
CA GLN A 10 30.02 4.49 26.98
C GLN A 10 29.05 3.44 26.44
N CYS A 11 27.99 3.85 25.73
CA CYS A 11 27.06 2.91 25.10
C CYS A 11 27.73 2.03 24.04
N LEU A 12 28.64 2.57 23.22
CA LEU A 12 29.39 1.79 22.23
C LEU A 12 30.28 0.70 22.87
N VAL A 13 30.82 0.97 24.06
CA VAL A 13 31.61 -0.01 24.84
C VAL A 13 30.69 -1.03 25.52
N GLU A 14 29.57 -0.59 26.10
CA GLU A 14 28.60 -1.46 26.77
C GLU A 14 27.94 -2.45 25.79
N GLU A 15 27.67 -2.03 24.55
CA GLU A 15 27.14 -2.89 23.48
C GLU A 15 28.21 -3.76 22.80
N SER A 16 29.46 -3.73 23.28
CA SER A 16 30.60 -4.47 22.71
C SER A 16 30.88 -4.17 21.23
N ILE A 17 30.50 -2.97 20.78
CA ILE A 17 30.77 -2.48 19.42
C ILE A 17 32.23 -2.01 19.32
N VAL A 18 32.80 -1.48 20.43
CA VAL A 18 34.18 -0.97 20.51
C VAL A 18 34.87 -1.42 21.78
N ASP A 19 36.14 -1.83 21.65
CA ASP A 19 37.00 -2.09 22.80
C ASP A 19 37.47 -0.79 23.48
N ALA A 20 37.57 -0.79 24.81
CA ALA A 20 38.08 0.34 25.58
C ALA A 20 39.47 0.83 25.12
N ALA A 21 40.31 -0.08 24.61
CA ALA A 21 41.61 0.26 24.04
C ALA A 21 41.51 1.07 22.72
N ALA A 22 40.51 0.78 21.89
CA ALA A 22 40.26 1.51 20.65
C ALA A 22 39.68 2.90 20.91
N VAL A 23 38.88 3.06 21.98
CA VAL A 23 38.37 4.36 22.44
C VAL A 23 39.50 5.30 22.87
N GLU A 24 40.46 4.82 23.67
CA GLU A 24 41.60 5.64 24.12
C GLU A 24 42.48 6.09 22.94
N LEU A 25 42.68 5.19 21.98
CA LEU A 25 43.44 5.49 20.77
C LEU A 25 42.71 6.52 19.88
N ALA A 26 41.38 6.46 19.83
CA ALA A 26 40.55 7.46 19.17
C ALA A 26 40.53 8.80 19.92
N ARG A 27 40.54 8.83 21.26
CA ARG A 27 40.66 10.07 22.06
C ARG A 27 41.97 10.81 21.78
N SER A 28 43.10 10.09 21.74
CA SER A 28 44.40 10.67 21.38
C SER A 28 44.38 11.27 19.98
N ARG A 29 43.87 10.52 18.99
CA ARG A 29 43.77 11.00 17.60
C ARG A 29 42.83 12.19 17.43
N ALA A 30 41.70 12.20 18.14
CA ALA A 30 40.75 13.32 18.13
C ALA A 30 41.41 14.61 18.65
N SER A 31 42.22 14.52 19.70
CA SER A 31 42.98 15.64 20.23
C SER A 31 44.09 16.11 19.27
N ASP A 32 44.83 15.17 18.68
CA ASP A 32 45.96 15.47 17.78
C ASP A 32 45.50 16.09 16.44
N GLN A 33 44.35 15.64 15.92
CA GLN A 33 43.82 16.07 14.62
C GLN A 33 42.71 17.11 14.73
N GLN A 34 42.33 17.52 15.95
CA GLN A 34 41.21 18.43 16.23
C GLN A 34 39.87 17.99 15.59
N ILE A 35 39.62 16.68 15.56
CA ILE A 35 38.38 16.08 15.07
C ILE A 35 37.53 15.55 16.23
N THR A 36 36.26 15.22 15.96
CA THR A 36 35.40 14.61 16.98
C THR A 36 35.82 13.16 17.26
N ILE A 37 35.49 12.65 18.44
CA ILE A 37 35.77 11.25 18.81
C ILE A 37 35.03 10.26 17.90
N GLU A 38 33.82 10.63 17.45
CA GLU A 38 33.04 9.87 16.47
C GLU A 38 33.80 9.72 15.15
N GLU A 39 34.32 10.82 14.61
CA GLU A 39 35.13 10.82 13.39
C GLU A 39 36.42 10.00 13.55
N ALA A 40 37.08 10.09 14.70
CA ALA A 40 38.28 9.31 15.00
C ALA A 40 38.01 7.79 15.12
N LEU A 41 36.84 7.41 15.66
CA LEU A 41 36.39 6.01 15.76
C LEU A 41 36.04 5.42 14.39
N VAL A 42 35.37 6.19 13.53
CA VAL A 42 35.09 5.77 12.14
C VAL A 42 36.39 5.68 11.33
N ALA A 43 37.27 6.67 11.43
CA ALA A 43 38.52 6.71 10.66
C ALA A 43 39.50 5.59 11.05
N SER A 44 39.41 5.06 12.27
CA SER A 44 40.19 3.91 12.71
C SER A 44 39.61 2.56 12.28
N GLY A 45 38.40 2.54 11.70
CA GLY A 45 37.67 1.33 11.33
C GLY A 45 37.09 0.57 12.53
N ALA A 46 37.14 1.16 13.74
CA ALA A 46 36.64 0.54 14.96
C ALA A 46 35.11 0.51 15.03
N VAL A 47 34.43 1.46 14.36
CA VAL A 47 32.97 1.56 14.32
C VAL A 47 32.52 1.91 12.92
N SER A 48 31.41 1.32 12.46
CA SER A 48 30.79 1.77 11.22
C SER A 48 29.98 3.06 11.45
N PRO A 49 29.88 3.97 10.46
CA PRO A 49 29.00 5.15 10.55
C PRO A 49 27.54 4.80 10.88
N ARG A 50 27.11 3.60 10.51
CA ARG A 50 25.78 3.06 10.81
C ARG A 50 25.60 2.78 12.29
N ASP A 51 26.59 2.14 12.95
CA ASP A 51 26.50 1.78 14.37
C ASP A 51 26.45 3.04 15.25
N ILE A 52 27.21 4.08 14.88
CA ILE A 52 27.14 5.39 15.53
C ILE A 52 25.74 6.00 15.39
N ALA A 53 25.19 6.01 14.17
CA ALA A 53 23.86 6.58 13.93
C ALA A 53 22.75 5.80 14.66
N LEU A 54 22.85 4.47 14.74
CA LEU A 54 21.90 3.61 15.46
C LEU A 54 21.98 3.81 16.98
N THR A 55 23.19 3.92 17.52
CA THR A 55 23.41 4.21 18.95
C THR A 55 22.85 5.59 19.31
N ARG A 56 23.10 6.61 18.46
CA ARG A 56 22.53 7.95 18.63
C ARG A 56 21.02 7.97 18.53
N ALA A 57 20.44 7.23 17.58
CA ALA A 57 18.99 7.12 17.44
C ALA A 57 18.34 6.58 18.73
N THR A 58 18.96 5.56 19.31
CA THR A 58 18.55 4.93 20.58
C THR A 58 18.65 5.93 21.74
N LEU A 59 19.76 6.67 21.85
CA LEU A 59 19.95 7.69 22.88
C LEU A 59 18.96 8.86 22.79
N CYS A 60 18.52 9.19 21.57
CA CYS A 60 17.58 10.28 21.31
C CYS A 60 16.12 9.82 21.27
N GLU A 61 15.85 8.53 21.56
CA GLU A 61 14.52 7.90 21.48
C GLU A 61 13.81 8.15 20.15
N CYS A 62 14.57 8.16 19.03
CA CYS A 62 14.04 8.43 17.70
C CYS A 62 14.25 7.25 16.75
N PRO A 63 13.37 7.03 15.76
CA PRO A 63 13.54 5.95 14.80
C PRO A 63 14.76 6.16 13.91
N PHE A 64 15.47 5.08 13.57
CA PHE A 64 16.54 5.10 12.58
C PHE A 64 16.01 4.62 11.22
N VAL A 65 16.35 5.34 10.15
CA VAL A 65 16.03 4.94 8.77
C VAL A 65 17.32 4.73 7.98
N ASP A 66 17.44 3.54 7.40
CA ASP A 66 18.52 3.22 6.47
C ASP A 66 18.17 3.73 5.07
N LEU A 67 19.01 4.65 4.58
CA LEU A 67 18.83 5.29 3.28
C LEU A 67 19.49 4.53 2.12
N ALA A 68 20.16 3.39 2.39
CA ALA A 68 20.82 2.61 1.35
C ALA A 68 19.88 2.16 0.22
N HIS A 69 18.61 1.94 0.54
CA HIS A 69 17.55 1.57 -0.40
C HIS A 69 16.44 2.62 -0.48
N TYR A 70 16.70 3.85 0.00
CA TYR A 70 15.71 4.91 -0.04
C TYR A 70 15.70 5.58 -1.43
N GLU A 71 14.52 5.56 -2.03
CA GLU A 71 14.15 6.13 -3.31
C GLU A 71 13.84 7.62 -3.17
N ILE A 72 14.49 8.47 -3.96
CA ILE A 72 14.32 9.92 -3.85
C ILE A 72 13.04 10.35 -4.57
N ASP A 73 12.03 10.78 -3.83
CA ASP A 73 10.88 11.47 -4.41
C ASP A 73 11.21 12.96 -4.64
N ILE A 74 11.27 13.39 -5.91
CA ILE A 74 11.56 14.78 -6.29
C ILE A 74 10.50 15.74 -5.73
N ARG A 75 9.25 15.28 -5.53
CA ARG A 75 8.20 16.09 -4.92
C ARG A 75 8.54 16.45 -3.48
N ASN A 76 9.18 15.56 -2.73
CA ASN A 76 9.65 15.84 -1.38
C ASN A 76 10.79 16.87 -1.39
N ALA A 77 11.68 16.79 -2.38
CA ALA A 77 12.73 17.79 -2.58
C ALA A 77 12.16 19.18 -2.92
N ALA A 78 11.00 19.26 -3.60
CA ALA A 78 10.34 20.52 -3.89
C ALA A 78 9.70 21.19 -2.67
N LEU A 79 9.35 20.42 -1.63
CA LEU A 79 8.76 20.94 -0.39
C LEU A 79 9.76 21.71 0.49
N LEU A 80 11.04 21.40 0.34
CA LEU A 80 12.11 22.01 1.15
C LEU A 80 13.13 22.69 0.24
N PRO A 81 13.49 23.98 0.45
CA PRO A 81 14.56 24.59 -0.32
C PRO A 81 15.91 23.92 -0.09
N ARG A 82 16.70 23.74 -1.16
CA ARG A 82 18.05 23.14 -1.10
C ARG A 82 18.94 23.74 -0.01
N SER A 83 18.92 25.07 0.10
CA SER A 83 19.70 25.80 1.10
C SER A 83 19.34 25.42 2.54
N VAL A 84 18.08 25.09 2.81
CA VAL A 84 17.60 24.64 4.12
C VAL A 84 17.99 23.18 4.35
N ALA A 85 17.76 22.32 3.36
CA ALA A 85 18.14 20.90 3.43
C ALA A 85 19.64 20.70 3.68
N GLU A 86 20.51 21.41 2.94
CA GLU A 86 21.97 21.32 3.10
C GLU A 86 22.45 21.94 4.41
N ARG A 87 21.92 23.12 4.79
CA ARG A 87 22.32 23.82 6.02
C ARG A 87 21.98 23.03 7.27
N HIS A 88 20.80 22.42 7.30
CA HIS A 88 20.30 21.68 8.46
C HIS A 88 20.51 20.17 8.35
N ARG A 89 21.13 19.69 7.25
CA ARG A 89 21.37 18.28 6.96
C ARG A 89 20.11 17.44 7.21
N CYS A 90 19.03 17.81 6.52
CA CYS A 90 17.72 17.20 6.67
C CYS A 90 17.04 17.04 5.31
N PHE A 91 16.16 16.04 5.19
CA PHE A 91 15.40 15.79 3.98
C PHE A 91 14.02 15.20 4.30
N PRO A 92 12.92 15.68 3.69
CA PRO A 92 11.60 15.06 3.86
C PRO A 92 11.58 13.68 3.21
N LEU A 93 11.41 12.62 3.99
CA LEU A 93 11.44 11.25 3.50
C LEU A 93 10.05 10.75 3.10
N PHE A 94 9.06 11.03 3.93
CA PHE A 94 7.67 10.62 3.70
C PHE A 94 6.74 11.77 4.03
N VAL A 95 5.79 12.03 3.14
CA VAL A 95 4.85 13.15 3.25
C VAL A 95 3.44 12.58 3.26
N THR A 96 2.72 12.84 4.34
CA THR A 96 1.28 12.58 4.45
C THR A 96 0.55 13.91 4.67
N ASP A 97 -0.79 13.91 4.54
CA ASP A 97 -1.60 15.13 4.67
C ASP A 97 -1.51 15.78 6.07
N GLN A 98 -1.03 15.05 7.09
CA GLN A 98 -0.98 15.52 8.48
C GLN A 98 0.44 15.56 9.07
N VAL A 99 1.33 14.65 8.66
CA VAL A 99 2.68 14.48 9.23
C VAL A 99 3.70 14.30 8.12
N VAL A 100 4.85 14.97 8.25
CA VAL A 100 6.03 14.77 7.39
C VAL A 100 7.13 14.10 8.20
N THR A 101 7.53 12.91 7.77
CA THR A 101 8.71 12.23 8.31
C THR A 101 9.96 12.83 7.70
N VAL A 102 10.85 13.36 8.53
CA VAL A 102 12.07 14.06 8.08
C VAL A 102 13.31 13.30 8.54
N GLY A 103 14.13 12.87 7.58
CA GLY A 103 15.45 12.32 7.86
C GLY A 103 16.40 13.42 8.30
N MET A 104 17.06 13.26 9.44
CA MET A 104 17.98 14.22 10.03
C MET A 104 19.25 13.55 10.52
N VAL A 105 20.38 14.25 10.44
CA VAL A 105 21.64 13.81 11.11
C VAL A 105 21.60 14.06 12.61
N ASP A 106 20.81 15.04 13.05
CA ASP A 106 20.66 15.37 14.47
C ASP A 106 19.21 15.75 14.79
N PRO A 107 18.41 14.76 15.24
CA PRO A 107 17.02 14.95 15.68
C PRO A 107 16.87 15.87 16.90
N LEU A 108 17.95 16.18 17.63
CA LEU A 108 17.91 17.12 18.76
C LEU A 108 18.14 18.58 18.35
N ASN A 109 18.38 18.83 17.07
CA ASN A 109 18.54 20.18 16.56
C ASN A 109 17.19 20.91 16.46
N LEU A 110 16.71 21.41 17.59
CA LEU A 110 15.41 22.10 17.70
C LEU A 110 15.29 23.29 16.73
N ARG A 111 16.39 24.00 16.43
CA ARG A 111 16.40 25.09 15.46
C ARG A 111 16.08 24.62 14.04
N ALA A 112 16.60 23.45 13.66
CA ALA A 112 16.29 22.84 12.37
C ALA A 112 14.82 22.43 12.30
N ILE A 113 14.30 21.78 13.36
CA ILE A 113 12.90 21.35 13.45
C ILE A 113 11.93 22.55 13.35
N ASP A 114 12.19 23.62 14.10
CA ASP A 114 11.35 24.82 14.07
C ASP A 114 11.33 25.49 12.69
N GLN A 115 12.49 25.56 12.03
CA GLN A 115 12.59 26.11 10.69
C GLN A 115 11.90 25.22 9.64
N LEU A 116 12.00 23.90 9.78
CA LEU A 116 11.29 22.94 8.93
C LEU A 116 9.77 23.05 9.10
N ARG A 117 9.27 23.20 10.34
CA ARG A 117 7.84 23.40 10.60
C ARG A 117 7.31 24.67 9.93
N GLN A 118 8.09 25.75 9.94
CA GLN A 118 7.70 27.00 9.27
C GLN A 118 7.59 26.85 7.74
N VAL A 119 8.48 26.05 7.14
CA VAL A 119 8.49 25.82 5.68
C VAL A 119 7.39 24.84 5.27
N LEU A 120 7.29 23.70 5.96
CA LEU A 120 6.43 22.58 5.60
C LEU A 120 4.98 22.71 6.11
N LYS A 121 4.74 23.59 7.10
CA LYS A 121 3.41 23.89 7.68
C LYS A 121 2.62 22.64 8.12
N THR A 122 3.32 21.61 8.55
CA THR A 122 2.79 20.29 8.92
C THR A 122 3.50 19.80 10.18
N GLU A 123 2.92 18.81 10.87
CA GLU A 123 3.60 18.16 11.99
C GLU A 123 4.82 17.39 11.47
N LEU A 124 5.90 17.40 12.25
CA LEU A 124 7.15 16.75 11.86
C LEU A 124 7.43 15.53 12.73
N ASP A 125 7.82 14.45 12.09
CA ASP A 125 8.28 13.22 12.72
C ASP A 125 9.77 13.00 12.36
N PRO A 126 10.72 13.38 13.23
CA PRO A 126 12.14 13.30 12.92
C PRO A 126 12.66 11.87 13.05
N VAL A 127 13.42 11.43 12.04
CA VAL A 127 14.10 10.13 12.03
C VAL A 127 15.60 10.31 11.82
N MET A 128 16.40 9.51 12.50
CA MET A 128 17.86 9.53 12.41
C MET A 128 18.33 8.82 11.15
N CYS A 129 19.26 9.44 10.44
CA CYS A 129 19.90 8.85 9.26
C CYS A 129 21.42 8.92 9.35
N VAL A 130 22.11 8.05 8.60
CA VAL A 130 23.57 8.09 8.48
C VAL A 130 23.98 9.39 7.75
N PRO A 131 24.94 10.18 8.27
CA PRO A 131 25.32 11.48 7.72
C PRO A 131 25.68 11.44 6.23
N ASP A 132 26.54 10.50 5.83
CA ASP A 132 27.02 10.39 4.45
C ASP A 132 25.92 9.96 3.49
N ALA A 133 25.05 9.05 3.94
CA ALA A 133 23.93 8.58 3.15
C ALA A 133 22.90 9.70 2.92
N LEU A 134 22.59 10.48 3.96
CA LEU A 134 21.67 11.62 3.86
C LEU A 134 22.26 12.76 3.02
N GLY A 135 23.55 13.07 3.18
CA GLY A 135 24.24 14.06 2.35
C GLY A 135 24.24 13.69 0.87
N SER A 136 24.52 12.42 0.57
CA SER A 136 24.47 11.89 -0.80
C SER A 136 23.06 11.96 -1.39
N LEU A 137 22.05 11.64 -0.57
CA LEU A 137 20.64 11.73 -0.94
C LEU A 137 20.24 13.17 -1.28
N ILE A 138 20.51 14.13 -0.38
CA ILE A 138 20.22 15.55 -0.59
C ILE A 138 20.87 16.04 -1.89
N HIS A 139 22.14 15.73 -2.10
CA HIS A 139 22.86 16.14 -3.31
C HIS A 139 22.23 15.56 -4.58
N ARG A 140 21.90 14.26 -4.57
CA ARG A 140 21.22 13.58 -5.69
C ARG A 140 19.84 14.18 -5.96
N ALA A 141 19.05 14.42 -4.92
CA ALA A 141 17.67 14.92 -5.02
C ALA A 141 17.58 16.29 -5.70
N TYR A 142 18.37 17.26 -5.25
CA TYR A 142 18.35 18.59 -5.85
C TYR A 142 19.05 18.68 -7.20
N SER A 143 19.92 17.72 -7.53
CA SER A 143 20.51 17.60 -8.86
C SER A 143 19.48 17.11 -9.88
N LEU A 144 18.67 16.11 -9.52
CA LEU A 144 17.57 15.60 -10.35
C LEU A 144 16.47 16.66 -10.58
N MET A 145 16.09 17.39 -9.52
CA MET A 145 15.11 18.49 -9.61
C MET A 145 15.54 19.60 -10.58
N ARG A 146 16.84 19.92 -10.67
CA ARG A 146 17.36 20.91 -11.64
C ARG A 146 17.30 20.41 -13.08
N ALA A 147 17.49 19.10 -13.32
CA ALA A 147 17.40 18.51 -14.64
C ALA A 147 15.97 18.53 -15.20
N GLU A 148 14.96 18.35 -14.34
CA GLU A 148 13.54 18.48 -14.73
C GLU A 148 13.10 19.93 -14.98
N GLY A 149 13.74 20.90 -14.32
CA GLY A 149 13.37 22.31 -14.41
C GLY A 149 13.62 22.98 -15.76
N GLN A 150 14.50 22.44 -16.61
CA GLN A 150 14.78 23.00 -17.95
C GLN A 150 13.74 22.61 -19.02
N GLY A 151 12.76 21.76 -18.69
CA GLY A 151 11.69 21.33 -19.60
C GLY A 151 10.30 21.93 -19.31
N ARG A 152 10.15 22.87 -18.36
CA ARG A 152 8.85 23.31 -17.81
C ARG A 152 8.52 24.79 -18.08
N GLU A 153 8.31 25.17 -19.34
CA GLU A 153 7.74 26.51 -19.65
C GLU A 153 6.36 26.51 -20.32
N VAL A 154 5.68 25.37 -20.48
CA VAL A 154 4.28 25.37 -20.95
C VAL A 154 3.45 24.34 -20.19
N ALA A 155 2.33 24.81 -19.64
CA ALA A 155 1.20 24.10 -19.05
C ALA A 155 1.26 23.80 -17.54
N GLU A 156 0.87 24.81 -16.76
CA GLU A 156 0.23 24.61 -15.45
C GLU A 156 -1.18 23.99 -15.61
N ALA A 157 -1.51 23.12 -14.64
CA ALA A 157 -2.84 22.65 -14.24
C ALA A 157 -3.55 21.56 -15.09
N ARG A 158 -3.16 20.29 -14.91
CA ARG A 158 -4.03 19.24 -14.30
C ARG A 158 -3.34 17.86 -14.23
N GLU A 159 -3.12 17.44 -12.99
CA GLU A 159 -3.20 16.11 -12.37
C GLU A 159 -2.77 14.81 -13.11
N VAL A 160 -1.83 14.15 -12.42
CA VAL A 160 -1.67 12.69 -12.24
C VAL A 160 -1.36 11.88 -13.49
N ARG A 161 -0.08 11.89 -13.84
CA ARG A 161 0.76 10.86 -14.48
C ARG A 161 2.05 11.60 -14.81
N GLU A 162 3.25 11.12 -14.63
CA GLU A 162 3.91 9.87 -14.29
C GLU A 162 5.19 10.33 -13.58
N LEU A 163 5.87 9.48 -12.83
CA LEU A 163 7.33 9.55 -12.72
C LEU A 163 7.81 8.26 -12.07
N THR A 164 8.46 7.50 -12.91
CA THR A 164 9.11 6.24 -12.64
C THR A 164 10.61 6.54 -12.42
N THR A 165 11.32 5.61 -11.76
CA THR A 165 12.80 5.40 -11.63
C THR A 165 13.33 5.56 -10.18
N GLY A 166 13.04 4.65 -9.24
CA GLY A 166 13.62 3.30 -9.14
C GLY A 166 12.89 2.38 -8.13
N ASP A 167 11.78 2.86 -7.57
CA ASP A 167 10.63 2.10 -7.10
C ASP A 167 9.99 1.37 -8.30
N GLU A 168 10.41 1.72 -9.51
CA GLU A 168 10.06 1.10 -10.78
C GLU A 168 10.01 -0.42 -10.77
N PRO A 169 10.99 -1.21 -10.31
CA PRO A 169 10.91 -2.65 -10.45
C PRO A 169 9.87 -3.26 -9.51
N ILE A 170 9.74 -2.77 -8.28
CA ILE A 170 8.77 -3.29 -7.30
C ILE A 170 7.37 -2.75 -7.59
N VAL A 171 7.24 -1.46 -7.89
CA VAL A 171 5.98 -0.84 -8.30
C VAL A 171 5.54 -1.39 -9.66
N ALA A 172 6.43 -1.55 -10.64
CA ALA A 172 6.11 -2.22 -11.89
C ALA A 172 5.82 -3.70 -11.67
N ALA A 173 6.50 -4.41 -10.76
CA ALA A 173 6.15 -5.79 -10.43
C ALA A 173 4.75 -5.89 -9.81
N VAL A 174 4.41 -5.03 -8.85
CA VAL A 174 3.06 -4.98 -8.27
C VAL A 174 2.04 -4.59 -9.33
N ASN A 175 2.29 -3.53 -10.10
CA ASN A 175 1.39 -3.09 -11.17
C ASN A 175 1.24 -4.13 -12.27
N HIS A 176 2.30 -4.86 -12.62
CA HIS A 176 2.29 -5.96 -13.59
C HIS A 176 1.51 -7.14 -13.04
N ILE A 177 1.76 -7.58 -11.80
CA ILE A 177 0.97 -8.64 -11.15
C ILE A 177 -0.51 -8.27 -11.11
N LEU A 178 -0.84 -7.03 -10.75
CA LEU A 178 -2.23 -6.57 -10.70
C LEU A 178 -2.85 -6.45 -12.09
N SER A 179 -2.13 -5.93 -13.09
CA SER A 179 -2.61 -5.82 -14.46
C SER A 179 -2.81 -7.19 -15.10
N ASP A 180 -1.82 -8.08 -14.98
CA ASP A 180 -1.88 -9.46 -15.46
C ASP A 180 -3.03 -10.23 -14.78
N ALA A 181 -3.25 -10.05 -13.48
CA ALA A 181 -4.40 -10.63 -12.79
C ALA A 181 -5.75 -10.10 -13.31
N VAL A 182 -5.82 -8.82 -13.68
CA VAL A 182 -7.01 -8.21 -14.27
C VAL A 182 -7.25 -8.76 -15.68
N GLU A 183 -6.24 -8.72 -16.54
CA GLU A 183 -6.27 -9.18 -17.94
C GLU A 183 -6.58 -10.68 -18.05
N THR A 184 -6.00 -11.51 -17.18
CA THR A 184 -6.22 -12.97 -17.17
C THR A 184 -7.52 -13.41 -16.49
N GLY A 185 -8.35 -12.48 -16.01
CA GLY A 185 -9.63 -12.85 -15.41
C GLY A 185 -9.52 -13.43 -13.98
N ALA A 186 -8.39 -13.26 -13.28
CA ALA A 186 -8.19 -13.83 -11.95
C ALA A 186 -9.16 -13.28 -10.89
N SER A 187 -9.69 -14.14 -10.01
CA SER A 187 -10.52 -13.78 -8.86
C SER A 187 -9.67 -13.44 -7.64
N ASP A 188 -8.57 -14.17 -7.45
CA ASP A 188 -7.66 -14.00 -6.32
C ASP A 188 -6.21 -14.15 -6.80
N VAL A 189 -5.31 -13.34 -6.23
CA VAL A 189 -3.86 -13.40 -6.42
C VAL A 189 -3.22 -13.81 -5.10
N HIS A 190 -2.35 -14.81 -5.16
CA HIS A 190 -1.63 -15.34 -4.01
C HIS A 190 -0.13 -15.09 -4.19
N ILE A 191 0.49 -14.45 -3.20
CA ILE A 191 1.94 -14.25 -3.12
C ILE A 191 2.40 -14.92 -1.82
N SER A 192 2.98 -16.11 -1.95
CA SER A 192 3.36 -16.96 -0.82
C SER A 192 4.89 -17.13 -0.78
N PRO A 193 5.59 -16.59 0.23
CA PRO A 193 7.02 -16.87 0.38
C PRO A 193 7.23 -18.32 0.83
N CYS A 194 8.21 -18.99 0.24
CA CYS A 194 8.71 -20.29 0.65
C CYS A 194 10.21 -20.19 0.97
N GLU A 195 10.81 -21.29 1.42
CA GLU A 195 12.20 -21.30 1.91
C GLU A 195 13.23 -20.86 0.84
N HIS A 196 12.96 -21.15 -0.44
CA HIS A 196 13.89 -20.88 -1.55
C HIS A 196 13.26 -20.14 -2.74
N GLU A 197 11.94 -19.91 -2.72
CA GLU A 197 11.23 -19.30 -3.84
C GLU A 197 10.04 -18.47 -3.37
N LEU A 198 9.58 -17.56 -4.23
CA LEU A 198 8.33 -16.85 -4.05
C LEU A 198 7.28 -17.45 -4.98
N GLN A 199 6.24 -18.07 -4.42
CA GLN A 199 5.16 -18.64 -5.20
C GLN A 199 4.12 -17.58 -5.53
N LEU A 200 4.00 -17.24 -6.82
CA LEU A 200 2.91 -16.44 -7.37
C LEU A 200 1.87 -17.36 -8.00
N ARG A 201 0.61 -17.28 -7.55
CA ARG A 201 -0.49 -18.07 -8.11
C ARG A 201 -1.73 -17.21 -8.29
N TYR A 202 -2.46 -17.43 -9.39
CA TYR A 202 -3.76 -16.82 -9.61
C TYR A 202 -4.85 -17.86 -9.50
N ARG A 203 -6.00 -17.47 -8.94
CA ARG A 203 -7.22 -18.25 -9.04
C ARG A 203 -7.99 -17.77 -10.26
N ILE A 204 -8.13 -18.64 -11.26
CA ILE A 204 -8.89 -18.37 -12.48
C ILE A 204 -9.92 -19.49 -12.61
N ASP A 205 -11.19 -19.14 -12.78
CA ASP A 205 -12.31 -20.09 -12.85
C ASP A 205 -12.32 -21.10 -11.68
N GLY A 206 -11.97 -20.62 -10.49
CA GLY A 206 -11.92 -21.42 -9.26
C GLY A 206 -10.64 -22.25 -9.09
N GLN A 207 -9.79 -22.40 -10.10
CA GLN A 207 -8.56 -23.20 -10.04
C GLN A 207 -7.33 -22.35 -9.79
N LEU A 208 -6.42 -22.83 -8.94
CA LEU A 208 -5.12 -22.18 -8.71
C LEU A 208 -4.14 -22.55 -9.81
N GLN A 209 -3.59 -21.54 -10.46
CA GLN A 209 -2.61 -21.69 -11.52
C GLN A 209 -1.30 -20.98 -11.13
N SER A 210 -0.18 -21.66 -11.31
CA SER A 210 1.14 -21.06 -11.08
C SER A 210 1.47 -20.02 -12.15
N ARG A 211 2.19 -18.97 -11.74
CA ARG A 211 2.66 -17.89 -12.60
C ARG A 211 4.15 -17.64 -12.33
N GLN A 212 4.85 -17.14 -13.34
CA GLN A 212 6.20 -16.65 -13.13
C GLN A 212 6.12 -15.37 -12.31
N GLY A 213 6.78 -15.37 -11.15
CA GLY A 213 6.78 -14.25 -10.22
C GLY A 213 8.16 -13.62 -10.07
N PRO A 214 8.24 -12.46 -9.39
CA PRO A 214 9.51 -11.86 -8.95
C PRO A 214 10.33 -12.82 -8.07
N PRO A 215 11.67 -12.63 -7.97
CA PRO A 215 12.51 -13.44 -7.10
C PRO A 215 12.12 -13.25 -5.62
N LEU A 216 12.48 -14.23 -4.78
CA LEU A 216 12.20 -14.17 -3.33
C LEU A 216 12.77 -12.91 -2.65
N SER A 217 13.88 -12.38 -3.15
CA SER A 217 14.46 -11.12 -2.65
C SER A 217 13.53 -9.91 -2.79
N ALA A 218 12.59 -9.93 -3.75
CA ALA A 218 11.61 -8.87 -3.94
C ALA A 218 10.45 -8.93 -2.94
N HIS A 219 10.26 -10.06 -2.24
CA HIS A 219 9.09 -10.31 -1.39
C HIS A 219 8.85 -9.22 -0.32
N PRO A 220 9.87 -8.77 0.46
CA PRO A 220 9.65 -7.73 1.47
C PRO A 220 9.15 -6.41 0.86
N GLY A 221 9.70 -6.03 -0.30
CA GLY A 221 9.28 -4.83 -1.03
C GLY A 221 7.85 -4.93 -1.55
N LEU A 222 7.45 -6.11 -2.07
CA LEU A 222 6.07 -6.35 -2.50
C LEU A 222 5.08 -6.22 -1.34
N VAL A 223 5.39 -6.81 -0.18
CA VAL A 223 4.53 -6.75 1.02
C VAL A 223 4.39 -5.30 1.50
N GLN A 224 5.50 -4.57 1.62
CA GLN A 224 5.46 -3.16 2.03
C GLN A 224 4.66 -2.30 1.05
N ARG A 225 4.89 -2.46 -0.26
CA ARG A 225 4.15 -1.71 -1.28
C ARG A 225 2.65 -1.96 -1.19
N LEU A 226 2.24 -3.21 -1.03
CA LEU A 226 0.83 -3.58 -0.89
C LEU A 226 0.21 -3.06 0.41
N LYS A 227 0.94 -3.11 1.53
CA LYS A 227 0.51 -2.50 2.80
C LYS A 227 0.30 -1.00 2.68
N VAL A 228 1.21 -0.28 2.02
CA VAL A 228 1.06 1.15 1.73
C VAL A 228 -0.19 1.40 0.88
N MET A 229 -0.40 0.64 -0.20
CA MET A 229 -1.58 0.80 -1.05
C MET A 229 -2.89 0.61 -0.27
N ALA A 230 -2.91 -0.33 0.68
CA ALA A 230 -4.07 -0.67 1.50
C ALA A 230 -4.18 0.11 2.83
N ASN A 231 -3.28 1.08 3.08
CA ASN A 231 -3.19 1.84 4.34
C ASN A 231 -3.07 0.95 5.59
N LEU A 232 -2.23 -0.08 5.51
CA LEU A 232 -1.92 -1.02 6.59
C LEU A 232 -0.67 -0.59 7.37
N ASP A 233 -0.55 -1.06 8.61
CA ASP A 233 0.57 -0.73 9.47
C ASP A 233 1.82 -1.54 9.06
N LEU A 234 2.86 -0.83 8.64
CA LEU A 234 4.13 -1.41 8.21
C LEU A 234 4.93 -2.02 9.38
N THR A 235 4.72 -1.55 10.60
CA THR A 235 5.41 -2.04 11.80
C THR A 235 4.85 -3.39 12.26
N LEU A 236 3.60 -3.68 11.91
CA LEU A 236 2.90 -4.90 12.31
C LEU A 236 3.14 -6.04 11.31
N THR A 237 4.23 -6.77 11.52
CA THR A 237 4.57 -7.95 10.69
C THR A 237 4.17 -9.28 11.32
N ARG A 238 3.77 -9.28 12.61
CA ARG A 238 3.52 -10.50 13.41
C ARG A 238 2.04 -10.79 13.66
N ARG A 239 1.13 -10.10 12.99
CA ARG A 239 -0.33 -10.31 13.11
C ARG A 239 -0.98 -10.23 11.73
N PRO A 240 -2.09 -10.93 11.49
CA PRO A 240 -2.86 -10.76 10.28
C PRO A 240 -3.33 -9.30 10.12
N GLN A 241 -3.37 -8.81 8.90
CA GLN A 241 -3.91 -7.50 8.55
C GLN A 241 -4.78 -7.59 7.31
N ASP A 242 -5.90 -6.88 7.32
CA ASP A 242 -6.84 -6.82 6.21
C ASP A 242 -7.06 -5.36 5.82
N GLY A 243 -7.05 -5.10 4.52
CA GLY A 243 -7.21 -3.77 3.97
C GLY A 243 -7.85 -3.80 2.60
N LYS A 244 -8.06 -2.62 2.03
CA LYS A 244 -8.58 -2.48 0.67
C LYS A 244 -8.01 -1.26 -0.01
N PHE A 245 -7.89 -1.32 -1.32
CA PHE A 245 -7.44 -0.21 -2.14
C PHE A 245 -8.10 -0.27 -3.52
N ARG A 246 -7.98 0.83 -4.28
CA ARG A 246 -8.43 0.87 -5.68
C ARG A 246 -7.22 0.83 -6.60
N PHE A 247 -7.33 0.01 -7.64
CA PHE A 247 -6.34 -0.09 -8.72
C PHE A 247 -7.01 0.28 -10.04
N THR A 248 -6.38 1.14 -10.83
CA THR A 248 -6.92 1.59 -12.11
C THR A 248 -6.19 0.90 -13.25
N HIS A 249 -6.91 0.18 -14.09
CA HIS A 249 -6.38 -0.50 -15.28
C HIS A 249 -7.33 -0.30 -16.46
N GLY A 250 -6.81 0.09 -17.62
CA GLY A 250 -7.65 0.33 -18.82
C GLY A 250 -8.68 1.47 -18.67
N GLY A 251 -8.54 2.35 -17.68
CA GLY A 251 -9.54 3.39 -17.36
C GLY A 251 -10.64 2.92 -16.40
N GLU A 252 -10.68 1.65 -16.04
CA GLU A 252 -11.61 1.10 -15.05
C GLU A 252 -10.95 1.08 -13.66
N SER A 253 -11.72 1.46 -12.63
CA SER A 253 -11.27 1.41 -11.24
C SER A 253 -11.77 0.15 -10.56
N ILE A 254 -10.85 -0.68 -10.09
CA ILE A 254 -11.10 -2.01 -9.53
C ILE A 254 -10.79 -1.97 -8.04
N GLU A 255 -11.73 -2.43 -7.20
CA GLU A 255 -11.47 -2.56 -5.75
C GLU A 255 -10.68 -3.85 -5.51
N ILE A 256 -9.63 -3.77 -4.71
CA ILE A 256 -8.83 -4.92 -4.31
C ILE A 256 -8.92 -5.03 -2.80
N ARG A 257 -9.27 -6.21 -2.31
CA ARG A 257 -9.17 -6.55 -0.89
C ARG A 257 -7.87 -7.29 -0.64
N LEU A 258 -7.07 -6.77 0.26
CA LEU A 258 -5.77 -7.30 0.63
C LEU A 258 -5.88 -7.98 2.00
N SER A 259 -5.29 -9.16 2.14
CA SER A 259 -5.07 -9.82 3.42
C SER A 259 -3.61 -10.26 3.51
N THR A 260 -2.96 -9.95 4.63
CA THR A 260 -1.61 -10.44 4.96
C THR A 260 -1.67 -11.28 6.21
N ILE A 261 -0.90 -12.38 6.25
CA ILE A 261 -0.79 -13.24 7.43
C ILE A 261 0.68 -13.66 7.62
N PRO A 262 1.27 -13.53 8.82
CA PRO A 262 2.62 -14.01 9.07
C PRO A 262 2.69 -15.53 8.89
N THR A 263 3.73 -15.99 8.19
CA THR A 263 4.12 -17.40 8.08
C THR A 263 5.59 -17.57 8.47
N ILE A 264 6.08 -18.81 8.45
CA ILE A 264 7.47 -19.12 8.80
C ILE A 264 8.46 -18.42 7.84
N CYS A 265 8.10 -18.26 6.56
CA CYS A 265 8.98 -17.72 5.51
C CYS A 265 8.76 -16.23 5.21
N GLY A 266 7.88 -15.55 5.94
CA GLY A 266 7.47 -14.17 5.68
C GLY A 266 5.95 -14.00 5.68
N GLU A 267 5.46 -12.81 5.32
CA GLU A 267 4.03 -12.56 5.27
C GLU A 267 3.43 -13.14 3.98
N ASN A 268 2.52 -14.10 4.12
CA ASN A 268 1.73 -14.56 2.98
C ASN A 268 0.67 -13.50 2.64
N VAL A 269 0.55 -13.18 1.36
CA VAL A 269 -0.36 -12.15 0.87
C VAL A 269 -1.41 -12.77 -0.05
N VAL A 270 -2.67 -12.39 0.16
CA VAL A 270 -3.78 -12.71 -0.71
C VAL A 270 -4.48 -11.42 -1.11
N MET A 271 -4.69 -11.23 -2.41
CA MET A 271 -5.48 -10.12 -2.96
C MET A 271 -6.70 -10.68 -3.67
N ARG A 272 -7.88 -10.25 -3.28
CA ARG A 272 -9.12 -10.51 -4.03
C ARG A 272 -9.40 -9.34 -4.95
N VAL A 273 -9.47 -9.63 -6.25
CA VAL A 273 -9.74 -8.65 -7.30
C VAL A 273 -11.25 -8.53 -7.43
N LEU A 274 -11.83 -7.48 -6.84
CA LEU A 274 -13.25 -7.15 -7.01
C LEU A 274 -13.37 -6.28 -8.25
N ARG A 275 -13.55 -6.95 -9.38
CA ARG A 275 -14.03 -6.25 -10.57
C ARG A 275 -15.32 -5.52 -10.19
N PRO A 276 -15.49 -4.24 -10.58
CA PRO A 276 -16.81 -3.66 -10.64
C PRO A 276 -17.63 -4.69 -11.39
N GLN A 277 -18.59 -5.28 -10.71
CA GLN A 277 -19.46 -6.19 -11.42
C GLN A 277 -20.07 -5.38 -12.55
N GLY A 278 -19.83 -5.87 -13.76
CA GLY A 278 -19.93 -5.09 -14.98
C GLY A 278 -21.32 -4.49 -15.16
N GLN A 279 -21.49 -3.76 -16.26
CA GLN A 279 -22.84 -3.50 -16.74
C GLN A 279 -23.64 -4.80 -16.67
N ILE A 280 -24.82 -4.72 -16.08
CA ILE A 280 -25.73 -5.85 -16.04
C ILE A 280 -26.04 -6.18 -17.49
N VAL A 281 -25.52 -7.33 -17.94
CA VAL A 281 -25.62 -7.79 -19.33
C VAL A 281 -27.03 -8.29 -19.62
N ASP A 282 -27.44 -8.27 -20.88
CA ASP A 282 -28.71 -8.86 -21.27
C ASP A 282 -28.59 -10.38 -21.46
N PHE A 283 -29.70 -11.11 -21.39
CA PHE A 283 -29.70 -12.57 -21.50
C PHE A 283 -29.02 -13.09 -22.79
N LYS A 284 -29.09 -12.32 -23.87
CA LYS A 284 -28.46 -12.64 -25.15
C LYS A 284 -26.93 -12.67 -25.08
N ASP A 285 -26.34 -11.89 -24.18
CA ASP A 285 -24.89 -11.78 -24.01
C ASP A 285 -24.34 -12.86 -23.05
N LEU A 286 -25.22 -13.61 -22.39
CA LEU A 286 -24.85 -14.68 -21.44
C LEU A 286 -24.56 -16.04 -22.13
N GLY A 287 -24.65 -16.11 -23.46
CA GLY A 287 -24.48 -17.35 -24.21
C GLY A 287 -25.62 -18.35 -24.02
N ILE A 288 -26.79 -17.88 -23.55
CA ILE A 288 -28.00 -18.68 -23.44
C ILE A 288 -28.63 -18.81 -24.84
N PRO A 289 -28.99 -20.02 -25.30
CA PRO A 289 -29.68 -20.22 -26.58
C PRO A 289 -30.95 -19.37 -26.71
N ASP A 290 -31.20 -18.80 -27.89
CA ASP A 290 -32.30 -17.85 -28.12
C ASP A 290 -33.70 -18.42 -27.78
N ASP A 291 -33.91 -19.72 -27.97
CA ASP A 291 -35.15 -20.41 -27.60
C ASP A 291 -35.34 -20.45 -26.07
N VAL A 292 -34.25 -20.64 -25.32
CA VAL A 292 -34.25 -20.60 -23.86
C VAL A 292 -34.43 -19.17 -23.35
N VAL A 293 -33.80 -18.18 -23.98
CA VAL A 293 -33.99 -16.75 -23.65
C VAL A 293 -35.46 -16.36 -23.81
N THR A 294 -36.09 -16.79 -24.90
CA THR A 294 -37.51 -16.52 -25.15
C THR A 294 -38.40 -17.09 -24.03
N ARG A 295 -38.17 -18.35 -23.66
CA ARG A 295 -38.90 -19.01 -22.56
C ARG A 295 -38.64 -18.37 -21.20
N LEU A 296 -37.42 -17.85 -20.97
CA LEU A 296 -37.08 -17.10 -19.76
C LEU A 296 -37.84 -15.77 -19.70
N HIS A 297 -37.92 -15.04 -20.81
CA HIS A 297 -38.69 -13.79 -20.89
C HIS A 297 -40.17 -14.05 -20.61
N GLU A 298 -40.77 -15.06 -21.24
CA GLU A 298 -42.15 -15.48 -20.98
C GLU A 298 -42.38 -15.84 -19.49
N ALA A 299 -41.42 -16.52 -18.86
CA ALA A 299 -41.48 -16.86 -17.45
C ALA A 299 -41.41 -15.63 -16.52
N LEU A 300 -40.62 -14.62 -16.88
CA LEU A 300 -40.43 -13.38 -16.12
C LEU A 300 -41.59 -12.38 -16.25
N ASP A 301 -42.37 -12.50 -17.32
CA ASP A 301 -43.56 -11.68 -17.56
C ASP A 301 -44.83 -12.23 -16.88
N HIS A 302 -44.76 -13.42 -16.30
CA HIS A 302 -45.86 -13.93 -15.48
C HIS A 302 -46.08 -13.05 -14.22
N PRO A 303 -47.34 -12.83 -13.80
CA PRO A 303 -47.65 -11.93 -12.68
C PRO A 303 -47.24 -12.48 -11.30
N HIS A 304 -46.99 -13.78 -11.20
CA HIS A 304 -46.55 -14.45 -9.99
C HIS A 304 -45.91 -15.80 -10.34
N GLY A 305 -44.99 -16.26 -9.51
CA GLY A 305 -44.30 -17.54 -9.68
C GLY A 305 -43.01 -17.59 -8.89
N MET A 306 -42.32 -18.72 -8.97
CA MET A 306 -40.98 -18.87 -8.40
C MET A 306 -40.03 -19.33 -9.51
N LEU A 307 -38.97 -18.57 -9.73
CA LEU A 307 -37.88 -18.93 -10.63
C LEU A 307 -36.64 -19.26 -9.80
N LEU A 308 -36.08 -20.44 -10.02
CA LEU A 308 -34.90 -20.92 -9.30
C LEU A 308 -33.73 -21.06 -10.26
N VAL A 309 -32.64 -20.32 -9.97
CA VAL A 309 -31.37 -20.45 -10.69
C VAL A 309 -30.41 -21.24 -9.83
N THR A 310 -30.07 -22.46 -10.27
CA THR A 310 -29.25 -23.41 -9.51
C THR A 310 -27.91 -23.67 -10.18
N GLY A 311 -26.88 -23.99 -9.39
CA GLY A 311 -25.54 -24.30 -9.90
C GLY A 311 -24.47 -24.12 -8.80
N PRO A 312 -23.26 -24.67 -8.99
CA PRO A 312 -22.17 -24.54 -8.03
C PRO A 312 -21.68 -23.09 -7.91
N THR A 313 -20.82 -22.81 -6.93
CA THR A 313 -20.19 -21.48 -6.78
C THR A 313 -19.45 -21.10 -8.06
N GLY A 314 -19.60 -19.84 -8.50
CA GLY A 314 -18.96 -19.34 -9.73
C GLY A 314 -19.68 -19.67 -11.04
N SER A 315 -20.82 -20.38 -11.01
CA SER A 315 -21.54 -20.77 -12.24
C SER A 315 -22.40 -19.65 -12.88
N GLY A 316 -22.19 -18.39 -12.53
CA GLY A 316 -22.94 -17.25 -13.10
C GLY A 316 -24.36 -17.01 -12.57
N LYS A 317 -24.81 -17.70 -11.50
CA LYS A 317 -26.19 -17.54 -10.96
C LYS A 317 -26.59 -16.09 -10.67
N THR A 318 -25.72 -15.38 -9.95
CA THR A 318 -25.93 -13.97 -9.61
C THR A 318 -26.08 -13.16 -10.89
N THR A 319 -25.16 -13.31 -11.84
CA THR A 319 -25.21 -12.62 -13.13
C THR A 319 -26.53 -12.87 -13.86
N THR A 320 -27.00 -14.12 -13.94
CA THR A 320 -28.29 -14.46 -14.57
C THR A 320 -29.48 -13.81 -13.86
N LEU A 321 -29.51 -13.81 -12.52
CA LEU A 321 -30.57 -13.16 -11.73
C LEU A 321 -30.58 -11.65 -11.92
N TYR A 322 -29.42 -11.01 -11.98
CA TYR A 322 -29.32 -9.58 -12.25
C TYR A 322 -29.82 -9.23 -13.65
N SER A 323 -29.51 -10.03 -14.67
CA SER A 323 -30.08 -9.88 -16.02
C SER A 323 -31.60 -10.05 -16.02
N ALA A 324 -32.13 -10.99 -15.23
CA ALA A 324 -33.57 -11.17 -15.05
C ALA A 324 -34.23 -9.93 -14.45
N ILE A 325 -33.67 -9.40 -13.36
CA ILE A 325 -34.17 -8.19 -12.69
C ILE A 325 -34.08 -6.99 -13.64
N LYS A 326 -32.99 -6.85 -14.41
CA LYS A 326 -32.83 -5.77 -15.39
C LYS A 326 -33.94 -5.80 -16.44
N HIS A 327 -34.30 -6.99 -16.93
CA HIS A 327 -35.35 -7.15 -17.93
C HIS A 327 -36.72 -6.65 -17.43
N ILE A 328 -37.06 -6.96 -16.18
CA ILE A 328 -38.35 -6.58 -15.58
C ILE A 328 -38.35 -5.21 -14.88
N ASN A 329 -37.18 -4.56 -14.76
CA ASN A 329 -37.00 -3.28 -14.08
C ASN A 329 -37.69 -2.15 -14.86
N THR A 330 -38.94 -1.90 -14.49
CA THR A 330 -39.82 -0.92 -15.12
C THR A 330 -40.41 -0.02 -14.04
N PRO A 331 -40.67 1.27 -14.32
CA PRO A 331 -41.15 2.22 -13.29
C PRO A 331 -42.48 1.84 -12.62
N ASN A 332 -43.25 0.93 -13.22
CA ASN A 332 -44.53 0.43 -12.74
C ASN A 332 -44.44 -0.88 -11.94
N ARG A 333 -43.23 -1.41 -11.67
CA ARG A 333 -43.02 -2.57 -10.79
C ARG A 333 -42.18 -2.17 -9.58
N ASN A 334 -42.65 -2.47 -8.38
CA ASN A 334 -41.88 -2.35 -7.14
C ASN A 334 -41.08 -3.63 -6.90
N ILE A 335 -39.80 -3.60 -7.24
CA ILE A 335 -38.91 -4.75 -7.13
C ILE A 335 -38.00 -4.60 -5.89
N MET A 336 -37.91 -5.66 -5.08
CA MET A 336 -37.06 -5.69 -3.89
C MET A 336 -36.21 -6.96 -3.82
N THR A 337 -34.96 -6.85 -3.38
CA THR A 337 -34.05 -8.01 -3.26
C THR A 337 -33.49 -8.15 -1.85
N ILE A 338 -33.08 -9.36 -1.48
CA ILE A 338 -32.33 -9.65 -0.25
C ILE A 338 -31.05 -10.39 -0.63
N GLU A 339 -29.91 -9.85 -0.24
CA GLU A 339 -28.60 -10.28 -0.74
C GLU A 339 -27.54 -10.34 0.38
N ASP A 340 -26.50 -11.15 0.19
CA ASP A 340 -25.40 -11.32 1.16
C ASP A 340 -24.05 -11.53 0.44
N PRO A 341 -23.28 -10.46 0.16
CA PRO A 341 -23.66 -9.04 0.21
C PRO A 341 -24.44 -8.59 -1.04
N VAL A 342 -24.80 -7.30 -1.12
CA VAL A 342 -25.27 -6.72 -2.39
C VAL A 342 -24.10 -6.57 -3.35
N GLU A 343 -24.22 -7.16 -4.53
CA GLU A 343 -23.11 -7.39 -5.45
C GLU A 343 -22.96 -6.27 -6.52
N ILE A 344 -24.06 -5.88 -7.18
CA ILE A 344 -24.18 -4.67 -8.03
C ILE A 344 -25.33 -3.82 -7.50
N ARG A 345 -25.17 -2.49 -7.53
CA ARG A 345 -26.29 -1.57 -7.26
C ARG A 345 -27.13 -1.35 -8.51
N MET A 346 -28.41 -1.69 -8.45
CA MET A 346 -29.38 -1.48 -9.53
C MET A 346 -30.19 -0.23 -9.29
N HIS A 347 -30.18 0.69 -10.26
CA HIS A 347 -31.05 1.85 -10.19
C HIS A 347 -32.53 1.44 -10.25
N GLY A 348 -33.36 2.01 -9.38
CA GLY A 348 -34.79 1.72 -9.30
C GLY A 348 -35.18 0.52 -8.42
N ILE A 349 -34.22 -0.31 -8.00
CA ILE A 349 -34.46 -1.51 -7.20
C ILE A 349 -34.15 -1.25 -5.72
N ARG A 350 -34.95 -1.80 -4.80
CA ARG A 350 -34.70 -1.71 -3.35
C ARG A 350 -33.95 -2.94 -2.89
N GLN A 351 -32.62 -2.84 -2.82
CA GLN A 351 -31.74 -3.95 -2.45
C GLN A 351 -31.44 -3.92 -0.95
N VAL A 352 -31.80 -5.00 -0.25
CA VAL A 352 -31.58 -5.16 1.20
C VAL A 352 -30.40 -6.11 1.40
N GLN A 353 -29.33 -5.63 2.03
CA GLN A 353 -28.24 -6.51 2.44
C GLN A 353 -28.56 -7.17 3.78
N THR A 354 -28.30 -8.48 3.89
CA THR A 354 -28.42 -9.16 5.18
C THR A 354 -27.40 -8.65 6.19
N ASN A 355 -27.77 -8.66 7.46
CA ASN A 355 -26.91 -8.30 8.57
C ASN A 355 -27.32 -9.09 9.81
N ALA A 356 -26.64 -10.21 10.04
CA ALA A 356 -26.92 -11.12 11.14
C ALA A 356 -26.76 -10.44 12.52
N ALA A 357 -25.84 -9.48 12.66
CA ALA A 357 -25.57 -8.81 13.94
C ALA A 357 -26.76 -7.99 14.47
N ILE A 358 -27.63 -7.52 13.58
CA ILE A 358 -28.85 -6.76 13.93
C ILE A 358 -30.14 -7.56 13.67
N GLY A 359 -30.03 -8.87 13.42
CA GLY A 359 -31.18 -9.74 13.16
C GLY A 359 -31.79 -9.63 11.77
N MET A 360 -31.14 -8.93 10.83
CA MET A 360 -31.56 -8.82 9.42
C MET A 360 -31.13 -10.08 8.63
N THR A 361 -31.76 -11.22 8.94
CA THR A 361 -31.54 -12.51 8.23
C THR A 361 -32.39 -12.60 6.96
N PHE A 362 -32.10 -13.53 6.05
CA PHE A 362 -32.95 -13.78 4.86
C PHE A 362 -34.43 -13.95 5.20
N ALA A 363 -34.76 -14.82 6.16
CA ALA A 363 -36.13 -15.07 6.58
C ALA A 363 -36.78 -13.86 7.29
N GLY A 364 -35.98 -13.06 8.01
CA GLY A 364 -36.45 -11.84 8.66
C GLY A 364 -36.76 -10.74 7.66
N ALA A 365 -35.82 -10.48 6.74
CA ALA A 365 -35.95 -9.50 5.68
C ALA A 365 -37.09 -9.86 4.71
N LEU A 366 -37.26 -11.13 4.33
CA LEU A 366 -38.32 -11.56 3.42
C LEU A 366 -39.71 -11.28 4.00
N ARG A 367 -39.92 -11.57 5.29
CA ARG A 367 -41.16 -11.23 5.99
C ARG A 367 -41.44 -9.73 5.98
N SER A 368 -40.40 -8.89 6.00
CA SER A 368 -40.54 -7.44 5.96
C SER A 368 -40.81 -6.92 4.55
N ILE A 369 -40.14 -7.47 3.53
CA ILE A 369 -40.36 -7.13 2.12
C ILE A 369 -41.81 -7.39 1.71
N LEU A 370 -42.41 -8.51 2.13
CA LEU A 370 -43.82 -8.81 1.82
C LEU A 370 -44.82 -7.77 2.38
N ARG A 371 -44.40 -6.86 3.28
CA ARG A 371 -45.20 -5.74 3.79
C ARG A 371 -44.84 -4.39 3.16
N GLN A 372 -44.03 -4.39 2.12
CA GLN A 372 -43.60 -3.20 1.39
C GLN A 372 -44.28 -3.06 0.03
N ASP A 373 -45.37 -3.80 -0.20
CA ASP A 373 -46.12 -3.84 -1.46
C ASP A 373 -45.23 -4.19 -2.69
N PRO A 374 -44.42 -5.27 -2.63
CA PRO A 374 -43.56 -5.66 -3.75
C PRO A 374 -44.36 -6.37 -4.84
N ASP A 375 -44.00 -6.10 -6.10
CA ASP A 375 -44.44 -6.88 -7.25
C ASP A 375 -43.51 -8.09 -7.49
N VAL A 376 -42.22 -7.94 -7.18
CA VAL A 376 -41.16 -8.95 -7.39
C VAL A 376 -40.20 -9.01 -6.21
#